data_AF-A0A2W4ZAY9-F1
#
_entry.id   AF-A0A2W4ZAY9-F1
#
_cell.length_a   1.000
_cell.length_b   1.000
_cell.length_c   1.000
_cell.angle_alpha   90.00
_cell.angle_beta   90.00
_cell.angle_gamma   90.00
#
_symmetry.space_group_name_H-M   'P 1'
#
loop_
_entity.id
_entity.type
_entity.pdbx_description
1 polymer ?
#
loop_
_entity_poly.entity_id
_entity_poly.type
_entity_poly.pdbx_seq_one_letter_code
_entity_poly.pdbx_strand_id
1 'polypeptide(L)'
;MRGIFGAIGSFIGSLWRTAQFWRISPIEGVRTGSTLAGGLMFLVMIFAIIGAILVTLGFDLSDVDLWLDAQGGWLDALGKLAIRVVLGFILLICAAIVIAFFFDRSNPEKPGWGMLIGALIVAYFCGVNIFAPL
;
A
#
# COMPACT_ATOMS: atom_id res chain seq x y z
N MET A 1 -18.21 -27.65 5.20
CA MET A 1 -17.40 -27.17 6.33
C MET A 1 -17.19 -25.65 6.20
N ARG A 2 -18.06 -24.83 6.80
CA ARG A 2 -17.74 -23.41 7.03
C ARG A 2 -16.83 -23.37 8.26
N GLY A 3 -15.54 -23.60 8.05
CA GLY A 3 -14.56 -23.63 9.14
C GLY A 3 -14.38 -22.26 9.81
N ILE A 4 -13.59 -22.24 10.88
CA ILE A 4 -13.16 -21.03 11.60
C ILE A 4 -12.66 -19.94 10.63
N PHE A 5 -11.97 -20.33 9.56
CA PHE A 5 -11.53 -19.42 8.48
C PHE A 5 -12.67 -18.67 7.78
N GLY A 6 -13.83 -19.30 7.59
CA GLY A 6 -15.01 -18.64 7.02
C GLY A 6 -15.63 -17.62 7.98
N ALA A 7 -15.65 -17.92 9.28
CA ALA A 7 -16.12 -16.98 10.30
C ALA A 7 -15.20 -15.75 10.38
N ILE A 8 -13.87 -15.98 10.44
CA ILE A 8 -12.87 -14.90 10.42
C ILE A 8 -13.00 -14.06 9.14
N GLY A 9 -13.09 -14.71 7.96
CA GLY A 9 -13.27 -14.00 6.70
C GLY A 9 -14.54 -13.16 6.66
N SER A 10 -15.65 -13.67 7.21
CA SER A 10 -16.93 -12.93 7.28
C SER A 10 -16.86 -11.74 8.23
N PHE A 11 -16.15 -11.88 9.35
CA PHE A 11 -15.93 -10.81 10.32
C PHE A 11 -15.04 -9.71 9.73
N ILE A 12 -13.89 -10.07 9.15
CA ILE A 12 -13.00 -9.14 8.45
C ILE A 12 -13.75 -8.43 7.31
N GLY A 13 -14.53 -9.17 6.53
CA GLY A 13 -15.36 -8.60 5.46
C GLY A 13 -16.46 -7.67 5.98
N SER A 14 -16.96 -7.89 7.19
CA SER A 14 -17.89 -6.97 7.86
C SER A 14 -17.18 -5.67 8.26
N LEU A 15 -16.01 -5.77 8.90
CA LEU A 15 -15.19 -4.62 9.28
C LEU A 15 -14.79 -3.78 8.07
N TRP A 16 -14.41 -4.42 6.97
CA TRP A 16 -14.10 -3.74 5.71
C TRP A 16 -15.30 -2.94 5.18
N ARG A 17 -16.49 -3.53 5.18
CA ARG A 17 -17.71 -2.86 4.73
C ARG A 17 -18.06 -1.67 5.62
N THR A 18 -17.93 -1.82 6.94
CA THR A 18 -18.12 -0.71 7.88
C THR A 18 -17.11 0.41 7.63
N ALA A 19 -15.82 0.10 7.52
CA ALA A 19 -14.79 1.10 7.26
C ALA A 19 -15.00 1.84 5.93
N GLN A 20 -15.43 1.12 4.88
CA GLN A 20 -15.76 1.69 3.58
C GLN A 20 -17.09 2.46 3.55
N PHE A 21 -17.96 2.27 4.53
CA PHE A 21 -19.19 3.06 4.69
C PHE A 21 -18.88 4.42 5.32
N TRP A 22 -18.05 4.44 6.37
CA TRP A 22 -17.71 5.69 7.07
C TRP A 22 -16.70 6.54 6.30
N ARG A 23 -15.63 5.94 5.72
CA ARG A 23 -14.54 6.63 4.97
C ARG A 23 -14.04 7.94 5.60
N ILE A 24 -14.07 8.01 6.93
CA ILE A 24 -13.53 9.12 7.70
C ILE A 24 -12.02 8.88 7.76
N SER A 25 -11.24 9.85 7.28
CA SER A 25 -9.79 9.74 7.42
C SER A 25 -9.40 9.98 8.89
N PRO A 26 -8.65 9.06 9.51
CA PRO A 26 -8.06 9.30 10.83
C PRO A 26 -6.85 10.26 10.77
N ILE A 27 -6.33 10.56 9.58
CA ILE A 27 -5.15 11.40 9.37
C ILE A 27 -5.55 12.67 8.61
N GLU A 28 -5.07 13.83 9.08
CA GLU A 28 -5.26 15.11 8.39
C GLU A 28 -4.54 15.10 7.03
N GLY A 29 -5.24 15.49 5.96
CA GLY A 29 -4.69 15.59 4.60
C GLY A 29 -5.19 14.54 3.61
N VAL A 30 -5.84 13.47 4.06
CA VAL A 30 -6.51 12.53 3.14
C VAL A 30 -7.95 12.98 2.90
N ARG A 31 -8.35 13.12 1.63
CA ARG A 31 -9.71 13.49 1.24
C ARG A 31 -10.73 12.48 1.78
N THR A 32 -11.68 12.97 2.58
CA THR A 32 -12.84 12.20 3.07
C THR A 32 -13.60 11.60 1.89
N GLY A 33 -13.92 10.31 1.99
CA GLY A 33 -14.60 9.58 0.91
C GLY A 33 -13.67 8.88 -0.10
N SER A 34 -12.35 9.09 -0.04
CA SER A 34 -11.39 8.35 -0.85
C SER A 34 -11.26 6.88 -0.39
N THR A 35 -10.86 5.99 -1.31
CA THR A 35 -10.58 4.59 -1.00
C THR A 35 -9.44 4.43 0.01
N LEU A 36 -8.47 5.34 0.00
CA LEU A 36 -7.37 5.39 0.95
C LEU A 36 -7.86 5.70 2.37
N ALA A 37 -8.79 6.66 2.53
CA ALA A 37 -9.41 6.95 3.82
C ALA A 37 -10.14 5.74 4.39
N GLY A 38 -10.88 5.00 3.56
CA GLY A 38 -11.54 3.76 3.98
C GLY A 38 -10.55 2.65 4.38
N GLY A 39 -9.41 2.55 3.69
CA GLY A 39 -8.33 1.63 4.05
C GLY A 39 -7.66 1.97 5.38
N LEU A 40 -7.39 3.25 5.63
CA LEU A 40 -6.83 3.71 6.91
C LEU A 40 -7.80 3.46 8.07
N MET A 41 -9.10 3.77 7.88
CA MET A 41 -10.11 3.52 8.91
C MET A 41 -10.24 2.02 9.23
N PHE A 42 -10.13 1.16 8.22
CA PHE A 42 -10.13 -0.29 8.41
C PHE A 42 -8.94 -0.76 9.26
N LEU A 43 -7.74 -0.24 8.99
CA LEU A 43 -6.56 -0.53 9.81
C LEU A 43 -6.76 -0.09 11.26
N VAL A 44 -7.27 1.14 11.48
CA VAL A 44 -7.58 1.65 12.82
C VAL A 44 -8.57 0.73 13.56
N MET A 45 -9.64 0.28 12.88
CA MET A 45 -10.59 -0.66 13.48
C MET A 45 -9.95 -2.00 13.86
N ILE A 46 -9.08 -2.54 13.01
CA ILE A 46 -8.35 -3.78 13.31
C ILE A 46 -7.44 -3.58 14.53
N PHE A 47 -6.62 -2.52 14.54
CA PHE A 47 -5.72 -2.24 15.65
C PHE A 47 -6.47 -1.99 16.96
N ALA A 48 -7.62 -1.31 16.91
CA ALA A 48 -8.48 -1.12 18.08
C ALA A 48 -9.00 -2.45 18.63
N ILE A 49 -9.41 -3.39 17.77
CA ILE A 49 -9.86 -4.73 18.18
C ILE A 49 -8.69 -5.52 18.79
N ILE A 50 -7.53 -5.51 18.16
CA ILE A 50 -6.33 -6.18 18.68
C ILE A 50 -5.96 -5.59 20.05
N GLY A 51 -5.93 -4.27 20.17
CA GLY A 51 -5.67 -3.57 21.43
C GLY A 51 -6.67 -3.95 22.52
N ALA A 52 -7.97 -3.99 22.20
CA ALA A 52 -9.00 -4.42 23.14
C ALA A 52 -8.78 -5.86 23.62
N ILE A 53 -8.42 -6.79 22.70
CA ILE A 53 -8.11 -8.17 23.05
C ILE A 53 -6.89 -8.23 23.98
N LEU A 54 -5.82 -7.49 23.67
CA LEU A 54 -4.61 -7.46 24.50
C LEU A 54 -4.91 -6.96 25.92
N VAL A 55 -5.70 -5.89 26.06
CA VAL A 55 -6.15 -5.39 27.37
C VAL A 55 -6.97 -6.45 28.12
N THR A 56 -7.87 -7.16 27.44
CA THR A 56 -8.69 -8.21 28.09
C THR A 56 -7.86 -9.40 28.57
N LEU A 57 -6.70 -9.63 27.96
CA LEU A 57 -5.74 -10.66 28.36
C LEU A 57 -4.80 -10.18 29.49
N GLY A 58 -4.92 -8.93 29.92
CA GLY A 58 -4.13 -8.34 31.00
C GLY A 58 -2.79 -7.78 30.58
N PHE A 59 -2.56 -7.56 29.27
CA PHE A 59 -1.38 -6.84 28.80
C PHE A 59 -1.56 -5.34 29.02
N ASP A 60 -0.50 -4.69 29.51
CA ASP A 60 -0.43 -3.23 29.57
C ASP A 60 -0.23 -2.68 28.15
N LEU A 61 -1.07 -1.73 27.74
CA LEU A 61 -0.96 -1.09 26.43
C LEU A 61 0.36 -0.32 26.28
N SER A 62 0.90 0.22 27.37
CA SER A 62 2.16 0.96 27.35
C SER A 62 3.36 0.06 27.02
N ASP A 63 3.39 -1.16 27.55
CA ASP A 63 4.43 -2.14 27.24
C ASP A 63 4.34 -2.63 25.78
N VAL A 64 3.11 -2.81 25.28
CA VAL A 64 2.86 -3.19 23.88
C VAL A 64 3.26 -2.07 22.93
N ASP A 65 3.00 -0.82 23.29
CA ASP A 65 3.37 0.36 22.51
C ASP A 65 4.89 0.50 22.42
N LEU A 66 5.60 0.38 23.55
CA LEU A 66 7.07 0.37 23.58
C LEU A 66 7.67 -0.79 22.77
N TRP A 67 7.04 -1.96 22.81
CA TRP A 67 7.47 -3.09 21.98
C TRP A 67 7.24 -2.82 20.49
N LEU A 68 6.09 -2.24 20.11
CA LEU A 68 5.78 -1.85 18.75
C LEU A 68 6.74 -0.78 18.22
N ASP A 69 7.06 0.23 19.03
CA ASP A 69 8.04 1.26 18.71
C ASP A 69 9.44 0.67 18.47
N ALA A 70 9.82 -0.33 19.26
CA ALA A 70 11.08 -1.06 19.05
C ALA A 70 11.09 -1.84 17.72
N GLN A 71 9.92 -2.29 17.23
CA GLN A 71 9.78 -2.91 15.91
C GLN A 71 9.63 -1.89 14.77
N GLY A 72 9.22 -0.66 15.08
CA GLY A 72 8.92 0.37 14.07
C GLY A 72 10.09 0.67 13.13
N GLY A 73 11.32 0.65 13.65
CA GLY A 73 12.52 0.94 12.85
C GLY A 73 12.75 -0.04 11.70
N TRP A 74 12.59 -1.35 11.92
CA TRP A 74 12.79 -2.33 10.84
C TRP A 74 11.57 -2.44 9.93
N LEU A 75 10.36 -2.20 10.45
CA LEU A 75 9.14 -2.13 9.64
C LEU A 75 9.16 -0.94 8.67
N ASP A 76 9.65 0.22 9.11
CA ASP A 76 9.87 1.38 8.25
C ASP A 76 10.88 1.07 7.14
N ALA A 77 12.01 0.45 7.50
CA ALA A 77 13.02 0.03 6.53
C ALA A 77 12.44 -0.98 5.51
N LEU A 78 11.64 -1.95 5.97
CA LEU A 78 10.99 -2.93 5.10
C LEU A 78 9.95 -2.27 4.19
N GLY A 79 9.15 -1.33 4.71
CA GLY A 79 8.17 -0.57 3.94
C GLY A 79 8.83 0.26 2.84
N LYS A 80 9.90 0.98 3.19
CA LYS A 80 10.72 1.75 2.23
C LYS A 80 11.36 0.85 1.17
N LEU A 81 11.90 -0.31 1.58
CA LEU A 81 12.48 -1.27 0.66
C LEU A 81 11.41 -1.84 -0.30
N ALA A 82 10.26 -2.25 0.21
CA ALA A 82 9.17 -2.82 -0.58
C ALA A 82 8.66 -1.81 -1.62
N ILE A 83 8.44 -0.55 -1.22
CA ILE A 83 8.04 0.52 -2.15
C ILE A 83 9.10 0.76 -3.22
N ARG A 84 10.38 0.81 -2.84
CA ARG A 84 11.48 0.97 -3.81
C ARG A 84 11.56 -0.19 -4.81
N VAL A 85 11.32 -1.42 -4.38
CA VAL A 85 11.27 -2.59 -5.26
C VAL A 85 10.11 -2.48 -6.25
N VAL A 86 8.91 -2.10 -5.79
CA VAL A 86 7.74 -1.92 -6.66
C VAL A 86 7.97 -0.79 -7.67
N LEU A 87 8.47 0.36 -7.23
CA LEU A 87 8.79 1.47 -8.12
C LEU A 87 9.89 1.11 -9.12
N GLY A 88 10.92 0.38 -8.69
CA GLY A 88 11.98 -0.13 -9.56
C GLY A 88 11.45 -1.08 -10.63
N PHE A 89 10.50 -1.95 -10.27
CA PHE A 89 9.85 -2.85 -11.22
C PHE A 89 9.02 -2.09 -12.26
N ILE A 90 8.26 -1.07 -11.84
CA ILE A 90 7.53 -0.19 -12.77
C ILE A 90 8.51 0.51 -13.73
N LEU A 91 9.64 0.99 -13.20
CA LEU A 91 10.67 1.68 -14.00
C LEU A 91 11.33 0.74 -15.03
N LEU A 92 11.54 -0.53 -14.67
CA LEU A 92 12.00 -1.57 -15.61
C LEU A 92 11.00 -1.79 -16.76
N ILE A 93 9.70 -1.82 -16.46
CA ILE A 93 8.65 -1.93 -17.49
C ILE A 93 8.68 -0.71 -18.41
N CYS A 94 8.78 0.50 -17.86
CA CYS A 94 8.90 1.72 -18.65
C CYS A 94 10.15 1.70 -19.55
N ALA A 95 11.30 1.24 -19.03
CA ALA A 95 12.52 1.10 -19.82
C ALA A 95 12.35 0.07 -20.95
N ALA A 96 11.68 -1.05 -20.69
CA ALA A 96 11.38 -2.04 -21.73
C ALA A 96 10.50 -1.46 -22.85
N ILE A 97 9.50 -0.63 -22.53
CA ILE A 97 8.67 0.07 -23.53
C ILE A 97 9.52 1.02 -24.39
N VAL A 98 10.42 1.78 -23.76
CA VAL A 98 11.31 2.71 -24.49
C VAL A 98 12.27 1.93 -25.39
N ILE A 99 12.89 0.86 -24.90
CA ILE A 99 13.80 0.02 -25.68
C ILE A 99 13.05 -0.61 -26.87
N ALA A 100 11.87 -1.18 -26.63
CA ALA A 100 11.03 -1.76 -27.68
C ALA A 100 10.66 -0.72 -28.75
N PHE A 101 10.36 0.52 -28.35
CA PHE A 101 10.09 1.61 -29.29
C PHE A 101 11.26 1.91 -30.22
N PHE A 102 12.49 1.89 -29.70
CA PHE A 102 13.70 2.23 -30.48
C PHE A 102 14.23 1.07 -31.32
N PHE A 103 14.18 -0.16 -30.80
CA PHE A 103 14.75 -1.34 -31.46
C PHE A 103 13.77 -2.04 -32.41
N ASP A 104 12.46 -2.01 -32.14
CA ASP A 104 11.46 -2.72 -32.94
C ASP A 104 10.79 -1.82 -33.98
N ARG A 105 11.61 -1.19 -34.85
CA ARG A 105 11.12 -0.24 -35.86
C ARG A 105 10.30 -0.90 -36.97
N SER A 106 10.51 -2.19 -37.24
CA SER A 106 9.88 -2.96 -38.32
C SER A 106 8.55 -3.61 -37.97
N ASN A 107 8.20 -3.70 -36.68
CA ASN A 107 6.99 -4.37 -36.24
C ASN A 107 5.79 -3.39 -36.20
N PRO A 108 4.66 -3.72 -36.85
CA PRO A 108 3.45 -2.88 -36.82
C PRO A 108 2.79 -2.82 -35.43
N GLU A 109 3.08 -3.75 -34.53
CA GLU A 109 2.54 -3.79 -33.15
C GLU A 109 3.36 -2.97 -32.13
N LYS A 110 4.30 -2.14 -32.60
CA LYS A 110 5.17 -1.35 -31.73
C LYS A 110 4.37 -0.39 -30.82
N PRO A 111 4.87 -0.11 -29.61
CA PRO A 111 4.25 0.86 -28.72
C PRO A 111 4.14 2.24 -29.39
N GLY A 112 2.96 2.85 -29.33
CA GLY A 112 2.72 4.16 -29.94
C GLY A 112 3.41 5.31 -29.18
N TRP A 113 3.53 6.48 -29.81
CA TRP A 113 4.09 7.69 -29.18
C TRP A 113 3.40 8.07 -27.85
N GLY A 114 2.09 7.81 -27.73
CA GLY A 114 1.35 8.02 -26.48
C GLY A 114 1.82 7.11 -25.33
N MET A 115 2.13 5.84 -25.61
CA MET A 115 2.70 4.92 -24.61
C MET A 115 4.11 5.35 -24.21
N LEU A 116 4.92 5.83 -25.15
CA LEU A 116 6.27 6.32 -24.86
C LEU A 116 6.25 7.53 -23.91
N ILE A 117 5.42 8.54 -24.21
CA ILE A 117 5.29 9.74 -23.38
C ILE A 117 4.77 9.37 -21.99
N GLY A 118 3.75 8.50 -21.91
CA GLY A 118 3.23 7.99 -20.64
C GLY A 118 4.30 7.26 -19.82
N ALA A 119 5.08 6.39 -20.46
CA ALA A 119 6.18 5.68 -19.81
C ALA A 119 7.27 6.63 -19.28
N LEU A 120 7.62 7.68 -20.02
CA LEU A 120 8.61 8.66 -19.58
C LEU A 120 8.12 9.49 -18.37
N ILE A 121 6.85 9.91 -18.39
CA ILE A 121 6.24 10.64 -17.26
C ILE A 121 6.23 9.76 -16.01
N VAL A 122 5.75 8.51 -16.14
CA VAL A 122 5.71 7.55 -15.03
C VAL A 122 7.12 7.25 -14.53
N ALA A 123 8.08 7.02 -15.43
CA ALA A 123 9.48 6.77 -15.07
C ALA A 123 10.12 7.95 -14.34
N TYR A 124 9.81 9.19 -14.73
CA TYR A 124 10.28 10.39 -14.03
C TYR A 124 9.77 10.43 -12.58
N PHE A 125 8.46 10.28 -12.37
CA PHE A 125 7.89 10.28 -11.01
C PHE A 125 8.39 9.11 -10.17
N CYS A 126 8.53 7.91 -10.75
CA CYS A 126 9.09 6.76 -10.05
C CYS A 126 10.56 6.99 -9.68
N GLY A 127 11.36 7.53 -10.60
CA GLY A 127 12.76 7.86 -10.35
C GLY A 127 12.92 8.87 -9.23
N VAL A 128 12.20 9.99 -9.28
CA VAL A 128 12.24 11.01 -8.22
C VAL A 128 11.86 10.42 -6.86
N ASN A 129 10.85 9.56 -6.78
CA ASN A 129 10.45 8.94 -5.51
C ASN A 129 11.41 7.85 -5.01
N ILE A 130 12.14 7.16 -5.89
CA ILE A 130 13.18 6.19 -5.47
C ILE A 130 14.36 6.92 -4.83
N PHE A 131 14.74 8.07 -5.39
CA PHE A 131 15.88 8.86 -4.92
C PHE A 131 15.50 9.90 -3.85
N ALA A 132 14.22 10.17 -3.66
CA ALA A 132 13.75 11.00 -2.57
C ALA A 132 14.01 10.30 -1.22
N PRO A 133 14.56 11.02 -0.22
CA PRO A 133 14.58 10.54 1.15
C PRO A 133 13.16 10.63 1.72
N LEU A 134 12.41 9.52 1.61
CA LEU A 134 11.22 9.25 2.40
C LEU A 134 11.64 8.71 3.78
#